data_AF-A0A0L6JXM4-F1
#
_entry.id   AF-A0A0L6JXM4-F1
#
_cell.length_a   1.000
_cell.length_b   1.000
_cell.length_c   1.000
_cell.angle_alpha   90.00
_cell.angle_beta   90.00
_cell.angle_gamma   90.00
#
_symmetry.space_group_name_H-M   'P 1'
#
loop_
_entity.id
_entity.type
_entity.pdbx_description
1 polymer ?
#
loop_
_entity_poly.entity_id
_entity_poly.type
_entity_poly.pdbx_seq_one_letter_code
_entity_poly.pdbx_strand_id
1 'polypeptide(L)'
;MYAALALIMGFCALKGYYFFKGQLGAWTKWIISFSVIIAIAIAQPIIILLLFVQNGIPITGENLHNLFSNSEFLKATKSNLILTFFMAFLGTLPILLELKSNPRHFVPSLKKNLKE
;
A
#
# COMPACT_ATOMS: atom_id res chain seq x y z
N MET A 1 -12.09 4.14 -6.36
CA MET A 1 -11.95 2.81 -5.69
C MET A 1 -10.51 2.49 -5.30
N TYR A 2 -9.53 2.55 -6.20
CA TYR A 2 -8.14 2.13 -5.92
C TYR A 2 -7.44 2.90 -4.79
N ALA A 3 -7.71 4.19 -4.69
CA ALA A 3 -7.12 5.03 -3.65
C ALA A 3 -7.62 4.67 -2.23
N ALA A 4 -8.89 4.25 -2.09
CA ALA A 4 -9.44 3.78 -0.82
C ALA A 4 -8.83 2.43 -0.40
N LEU A 5 -8.60 1.52 -1.36
CA LEU A 5 -7.89 0.25 -1.14
C LEU A 5 -6.45 0.46 -0.70
N ALA A 6 -5.75 1.47 -1.26
CA ALA A 6 -4.40 1.81 -0.85
C ALA A 6 -4.34 2.35 0.60
N LEU A 7 -5.34 3.13 1.01
CA LEU A 7 -5.48 3.56 2.40
C LEU A 7 -5.69 2.37 3.34
N ILE A 8 -6.57 1.43 2.96
CA ILE A 8 -6.81 0.20 3.73
C ILE A 8 -5.54 -0.67 3.79
N MET A 9 -4.78 -0.79 2.69
CA MET A 9 -3.51 -1.51 2.69
C MET A 9 -2.50 -0.89 3.66
N GLY A 10 -2.40 0.44 3.70
CA GLY A 10 -1.55 1.13 4.69
C GLY A 10 -1.94 0.79 6.13
N PHE A 11 -3.24 0.82 6.45
CA PHE A 11 -3.77 0.43 7.76
C PHE A 11 -3.59 -1.06 8.07
N CYS A 12 -3.79 -1.95 7.11
CA CYS A 12 -3.61 -3.39 7.28
C CYS A 12 -2.14 -3.75 7.45
N ALA A 13 -1.21 -3.07 6.75
CA ALA A 13 0.22 -3.26 6.97
C ALA A 13 0.61 -2.90 8.42
N LEU A 14 0.00 -1.84 8.98
CA LEU A 14 0.17 -1.44 10.38
C LEU A 14 -0.33 -2.55 11.34
N LYS A 15 -1.59 -2.99 11.17
CA LYS A 15 -2.18 -4.05 12.00
C LYS A 15 -1.44 -5.39 11.86
N GLY A 16 -1.06 -5.75 10.65
CA GLY A 16 -0.34 -6.99 10.35
C GLY A 16 1.02 -7.03 11.03
N TYR A 17 1.79 -5.94 10.94
CA TYR A 17 3.08 -5.85 11.61
C TYR A 17 2.96 -6.01 13.14
N TYR A 18 1.89 -5.46 13.72
CA TYR A 18 1.56 -5.61 15.13
C TYR A 18 1.18 -7.04 15.52
N PHE A 19 0.37 -7.69 14.68
CA PHE A 19 -0.06 -9.08 14.88
C PHE A 19 1.12 -10.04 14.97
N PHE A 20 2.17 -9.80 14.18
CA PHE A 20 3.42 -10.58 14.21
C PHE A 20 4.39 -10.17 15.34
N LYS A 21 4.00 -9.28 16.25
CA LYS A 21 4.85 -8.78 17.36
C LYS A 21 6.20 -8.24 16.88
N GLY A 22 6.25 -7.63 15.70
CA GLY A 22 7.47 -7.08 15.14
C GLY A 22 8.05 -5.99 16.06
N GLN A 23 9.35 -6.07 16.38
CA GLN A 23 10.01 -5.02 17.13
C GLN A 23 10.09 -3.75 16.27
N LEU A 24 9.41 -2.69 16.73
CA LEU A 24 9.37 -1.40 16.07
C LEU A 24 10.72 -0.68 16.23
N GLY A 25 11.67 -0.97 15.34
CA GLY A 25 12.91 -0.25 15.19
C GLY A 25 12.74 1.05 14.40
N ALA A 26 13.72 1.96 14.50
CA ALA A 26 13.71 3.22 13.74
C ALA A 26 13.59 3.01 12.21
N TRP A 27 14.14 1.90 11.71
CA TRP A 27 14.11 1.51 10.30
C TRP A 27 12.81 0.84 9.86
N THR A 28 12.05 0.27 10.78
CA THR A 28 10.81 -0.46 10.48
C THR A 28 9.80 0.40 9.71
N LYS A 29 9.72 1.70 10.05
CA LYS A 29 8.81 2.63 9.36
C LYS A 29 9.15 2.80 7.88
N TRP A 30 10.45 2.86 7.58
CA TRP A 30 10.93 2.98 6.22
C TRP A 30 10.69 1.70 5.45
N ILE A 31 10.93 0.54 6.06
CA ILE A 31 10.66 -0.77 5.46
C ILE A 31 9.17 -0.92 5.11
N ILE A 32 8.27 -0.58 6.04
CA ILE A 32 6.82 -0.67 5.78
C ILE A 32 6.40 0.29 4.67
N SER A 33 6.81 1.57 4.74
CA SER A 33 6.49 2.54 3.69
C SER A 33 7.03 2.12 2.32
N PHE A 34 8.25 1.60 2.26
CA PHE A 34 8.85 1.13 1.01
C PHE A 34 8.15 -0.12 0.47
N SER A 35 7.76 -1.04 1.35
CA SER A 35 6.98 -2.23 1.00
C SER A 35 5.62 -1.87 0.42
N VAL A 36 4.92 -0.89 1.01
CA VAL A 36 3.64 -0.38 0.48
C VAL A 36 3.82 0.26 -0.89
N ILE A 37 4.89 1.03 -1.11
CA ILE A 37 5.22 1.63 -2.41
C ILE A 37 5.45 0.54 -3.47
N ILE A 38 6.26 -0.48 -3.16
CA ILE A 38 6.53 -1.60 -4.06
C ILE A 38 5.23 -2.36 -4.37
N ALA A 39 4.41 -2.64 -3.37
CA ALA A 39 3.15 -3.35 -3.55
C ALA A 39 2.21 -2.59 -4.50
N ILE A 40 2.12 -1.27 -4.38
CA ILE A 40 1.30 -0.43 -5.27
C ILE A 40 1.86 -0.42 -6.69
N ALA A 41 3.18 -0.32 -6.84
CA ALA A 41 3.84 -0.35 -8.13
C ALA A 41 3.60 -1.67 -8.89
N ILE A 42 3.55 -2.79 -8.17
CA ILE A 42 3.25 -4.12 -8.75
C ILE A 42 1.75 -4.31 -8.99
N ALA A 43 0.89 -3.83 -8.09
CA ALA A 43 -0.56 -4.00 -8.22
C ALA A 43 -1.14 -3.27 -9.43
N GLN A 44 -0.61 -2.09 -9.77
CA GLN A 44 -1.07 -1.29 -10.91
C GLN A 44 -1.04 -2.02 -12.27
N PRO A 45 0.09 -2.56 -12.75
CA PRO A 45 0.12 -3.31 -14.00
C PRO A 45 -0.76 -4.57 -13.94
N ILE A 46 -0.83 -5.25 -12.79
CA ILE A 46 -1.70 -6.43 -12.62
C ILE A 46 -3.17 -6.04 -12.82
N ILE A 47 -3.62 -4.92 -12.26
CA ILE A 47 -5.01 -4.43 -12.43
C ILE A 47 -5.30 -4.11 -13.89
N ILE A 48 -4.38 -3.46 -14.60
CA ILE A 48 -4.54 -3.15 -16.04
C ILE A 48 -4.68 -4.44 -16.85
N LEU A 49 -3.85 -5.45 -16.56
CA LEU A 49 -3.95 -6.77 -17.20
C LEU A 49 -5.28 -7.47 -16.85
N LEU A 50 -5.75 -7.37 -15.60
CA LEU A 50 -7.03 -7.92 -15.19
C LEU A 50 -8.20 -7.27 -15.94
N LEU A 51 -8.15 -5.95 -16.14
CA LEU A 51 -9.15 -5.22 -16.93
C LEU A 51 -9.18 -5.70 -18.39
N PHE A 52 -8.03 -6.07 -18.97
CA PHE A 52 -7.99 -6.63 -20.32
C PHE A 52 -8.70 -7.98 -20.38
N VAL A 53 -8.37 -8.88 -19.44
CA VAL A 53 -9.02 -10.20 -19.33
C VAL A 53 -10.52 -10.05 -19.13
N GLN A 54 -10.95 -9.15 -18.25
CA GLN A 54 -12.36 -8.93 -17.94
C GLN A 54 -13.15 -8.40 -19.15
N ASN A 55 -12.53 -7.56 -19.99
CA ASN A 55 -13.14 -7.02 -21.20
C ASN A 55 -12.98 -7.95 -22.43
N GLY A 56 -12.40 -9.14 -22.26
CA GLY A 56 -12.15 -10.08 -23.36
C GLY A 56 -11.09 -9.59 -24.36
N ILE A 57 -10.27 -8.60 -23.98
CA ILE A 57 -9.23 -8.03 -24.83
C ILE A 57 -7.97 -8.89 -24.65
N PRO A 58 -7.41 -9.46 -25.73
CA PRO A 58 -6.18 -10.24 -25.63
C PRO A 58 -5.03 -9.33 -25.20
N ILE A 59 -4.22 -9.81 -24.25
CA ILE A 59 -3.04 -9.10 -23.74
C ILE A 59 -1.92 -9.21 -24.80
N THR A 60 -1.96 -8.32 -25.78
CA THR A 60 -0.92 -8.17 -26.80
C THR A 60 -0.19 -6.83 -26.63
N GLY A 61 1.06 -6.78 -27.08
CA GLY A 61 1.85 -5.53 -27.04
C GLY A 61 1.19 -4.38 -27.80
N GLU A 62 0.48 -4.68 -28.89
CA GLU A 62 -0.25 -3.71 -29.70
C GLU A 62 -1.45 -3.12 -28.96
N ASN A 63 -2.25 -3.95 -28.27
CA ASN A 63 -3.39 -3.48 -27.48
C ASN A 63 -2.95 -2.65 -26.27
N LEU A 64 -1.84 -3.03 -25.62
CA LEU A 64 -1.21 -2.23 -24.57
C LEU A 64 -0.73 -0.89 -25.13
N HIS A 65 -0.07 -0.89 -26.29
CA HIS A 65 0.39 0.34 -26.93
C HIS A 65 -0.78 1.27 -27.27
N ASN A 66 -1.85 0.74 -27.85
CA ASN A 66 -3.05 1.53 -28.19
C ASN A 66 -3.73 2.14 -26.96
N LEU A 67 -3.78 1.38 -25.85
CA LEU A 67 -4.32 1.86 -24.58
C LEU A 67 -3.47 3.00 -23.98
N PHE A 68 -2.15 2.85 -23.99
CA PHE A 68 -1.22 3.88 -23.50
C PHE A 68 -1.05 5.05 -24.49
N SER A 69 -1.42 4.90 -25.76
CA SER A 69 -1.48 5.99 -26.73
C SER A 69 -2.74 6.85 -26.57
N ASN A 70 -3.76 6.36 -25.87
CA ASN A 70 -4.94 7.16 -25.54
C ASN A 70 -4.63 8.15 -24.41
N SER A 71 -4.73 9.45 -24.72
CA SER A 71 -4.40 10.54 -23.80
C SER A 71 -5.34 10.62 -22.58
N GLU A 72 -6.61 10.24 -22.73
CA GLU A 72 -7.58 10.20 -21.63
C GLU A 72 -7.23 9.06 -20.65
N PHE A 73 -6.92 7.88 -21.18
CA PHE A 73 -6.52 6.73 -20.37
C PHE A 73 -5.22 7.00 -19.60
N LEU A 74 -4.22 7.59 -20.27
CA LEU A 74 -2.97 8.00 -19.64
C LEU A 74 -3.20 9.01 -18.53
N LYS A 75 -4.05 10.02 -18.76
CA LYS A 75 -4.35 11.06 -17.78
C LYS A 75 -5.09 10.48 -16.57
N ALA A 76 -6.08 9.62 -16.80
CA ALA A 76 -6.81 8.93 -15.75
C ALA A 76 -5.89 8.02 -14.93
N THR A 77 -5.03 7.24 -15.59
CA THR A 77 -4.06 6.34 -14.93
C THR A 77 -3.04 7.12 -14.11
N LYS A 78 -2.46 8.19 -14.65
CA LYS A 78 -1.53 9.07 -13.92
C LYS A 78 -2.18 9.71 -12.71
N SER A 79 -3.39 10.26 -12.86
CA SER A 79 -4.12 10.88 -11.75
C SER A 79 -4.45 9.85 -10.65
N ASN A 80 -4.91 8.66 -11.04
CA ASN A 80 -5.14 7.57 -10.09
C ASN A 80 -3.87 7.13 -9.39
N LEU A 81 -2.74 7.05 -10.11
CA LEU A 81 -1.46 6.67 -9.53
C LEU A 81 -1.03 7.66 -8.45
N ILE A 82 -1.07 8.96 -8.77
CA ILE A 82 -0.74 10.04 -7.82
C ILE A 82 -1.65 9.97 -6.60
N LEU A 83 -2.97 9.82 -6.81
CA LEU A 83 -3.93 9.72 -5.71
C LEU A 83 -3.72 8.46 -4.86
N THR A 84 -3.35 7.34 -5.48
CA THR A 84 -3.07 6.07 -4.81
C THR A 84 -1.81 6.18 -3.95
N PHE A 85 -0.75 6.79 -4.47
CA PHE A 85 0.45 7.08 -3.69
C PHE A 85 0.17 8.03 -2.53
N PHE A 86 -0.62 9.08 -2.77
CA PHE A 86 -1.02 10.02 -1.73
C PHE A 86 -1.83 9.33 -0.62
N MET A 87 -2.82 8.51 -0.98
CA MET A 87 -3.61 7.76 0.01
C MET A 87 -2.80 6.70 0.74
N ALA A 88 -1.85 6.04 0.07
CA ALA A 88 -0.93 5.12 0.70
C ALA A 88 -0.04 5.81 1.73
N PHE A 89 0.48 7.00 1.38
CA PHE A 89 1.23 7.84 2.30
C PHE A 89 0.39 8.28 3.50
N LEU A 90 -0.86 8.69 3.29
CA LEU A 90 -1.79 9.00 4.38
C LEU A 90 -2.07 7.76 5.26
N GLY A 91 -2.18 6.57 4.66
CA GLY A 91 -2.37 5.31 5.37
C GLY A 91 -1.15 4.88 6.19
N THR A 92 0.07 5.24 5.77
CA THR A 92 1.31 4.96 6.53
C THR A 92 1.72 6.11 7.46
N LEU A 93 1.08 7.27 7.36
CA LEU A 93 1.33 8.45 8.20
C LEU A 93 1.23 8.17 9.71
N PRO A 94 0.25 7.39 10.21
CA PRO A 94 0.19 7.02 11.63
C PRO A 94 1.45 6.29 12.09
N ILE A 95 2.01 5.38 11.28
CA ILE A 95 3.28 4.68 11.58
C ILE A 95 4.42 5.68 11.69
N LEU A 96 4.53 6.61 10.73
CA LEU A 96 5.58 7.63 10.72
C LEU A 96 5.55 8.50 11.97
N LEU A 97 4.36 8.90 12.42
CA LEU A 97 4.15 9.74 13.59
C LEU A 97 4.27 8.97 14.93
N GLU A 98 3.70 7.77 15.06
CA GLU A 98 3.64 7.03 16.33
C GLU A 98 5.02 6.60 16.82
N LEU A 99 5.84 5.89 16.01
CA LEU A 99 7.21 5.58 16.46
C LEU A 99 8.21 6.74 16.36
N LYS A 100 7.75 7.98 16.12
CA LYS A 100 8.56 9.20 16.37
C LYS A 100 8.38 9.65 17.81
N SER A 101 7.21 9.40 18.41
CA SER A 101 6.89 9.85 19.76
C SER A 101 7.26 8.85 20.86
N ASN A 102 7.25 7.53 20.60
CA ASN A 102 7.52 6.56 21.66
C ASN A 102 7.96 5.18 21.13
N PRO A 103 9.27 4.91 20.95
CA PRO A 103 9.75 3.59 20.52
C PRO A 103 9.55 2.48 21.59
N ARG A 104 9.21 2.84 22.83
CA ARG A 104 9.09 1.90 23.97
C ARG A 104 7.67 1.66 24.49
N HIS A 105 6.67 2.46 24.11
CA HIS A 105 5.34 2.42 24.72
C HIS A 105 4.18 2.03 23.80
N PHE A 106 4.44 1.75 22.52
CA PHE A 106 3.43 1.20 21.61
C PHE A 106 3.51 -0.34 21.55
N VAL A 107 3.76 -0.96 22.70
CA VAL A 107 3.50 -2.38 22.95
C VAL A 107 2.30 -2.33 23.88
N PRO A 108 1.18 -3.05 23.63
CA PRO A 108 0.24 -3.24 24.71
C PRO A 108 1.05 -4.05 25.70
N SER A 109 1.39 -3.45 26.84
CA SER A 109 1.90 -4.20 27.97
C SER A 109 0.95 -5.38 28.13
N LEU A 110 1.39 -6.57 27.66
CA LEU A 110 0.72 -7.81 27.96
C LEU A 110 0.98 -7.95 29.43
N LYS A 111 0.04 -7.36 30.18
CA LYS A 111 0.02 -7.34 31.63
C LYS A 111 0.33 -8.76 32.02
N LYS A 112 1.46 -8.87 32.71
CA LYS A 112 2.10 -10.07 33.21
C LYS A 112 1.11 -10.82 34.11
N ASN A 113 0.12 -11.47 33.53
CA ASN A 113 -0.82 -12.39 34.17
C ASN A 113 -0.33 -13.82 33.93
N LEU A 114 0.93 -14.04 34.29
CA LEU A 114 1.43 -15.33 34.74
C LEU A 114 1.80 -15.13 36.22
N LYS A 115 0.77 -14.90 37.02
CA LYS A 115 0.60 -15.50 38.35
C LYS A 115 -0.44 -16.60 38.08
N GLU A 116 -0.25 -17.86 38.43
CA GLU A 116 0.43 -18.48 39.56
C GLU A 116 1.10 -19.80 39.13
#